data_AF-A0A5K8A1Y1-F1
#
_entry.id   AF-A0A5K8A1Y1-F1
#
_cell.length_a   1.000
_cell.length_b   1.000
_cell.length_c   1.000
_cell.angle_alpha   90.00
_cell.angle_beta   90.00
_cell.angle_gamma   90.00
#
_symmetry.space_group_name_H-M   'P 1'
#
loop_
_entity.id
_entity.type
_entity.pdbx_description
1 polymer ?
#
loop_
_entity_poly.entity_id
_entity_poly.type
_entity_poly.pdbx_seq_one_letter_code
_entity_poly.pdbx_strand_id
1 'polypeptide(L)'
;MKTVKLVIAVLSMLFLATSAYAYTWSDVDLEGIYGTGENEALVVVDFSGDDDDSFAWKVCFDSATYRTILDVISSNDSDFTLNSDAFVTWIAYTDEAGNEYYGSGNWFSYFSSNDLGETWSGWHMSVADGEAVGWSRTGSAPVTPLASAVPVPGAVWLLGSGVMILAGLRRKRQA
;
A
#
# COMPACT_ATOMS: atom_id res chain seq x y z
N MET A 1 -26.63 -0.06 -37.49
CA MET A 1 -26.43 1.07 -36.55
C MET A 1 -26.63 0.70 -35.07
N LYS A 2 -27.66 -0.08 -34.67
CA LYS A 2 -27.89 -0.42 -33.25
C LYS A 2 -26.72 -1.18 -32.59
N THR A 3 -26.02 -2.02 -33.34
CA THR A 3 -24.88 -2.83 -32.87
C THR A 3 -23.63 -2.00 -32.55
N VAL A 4 -23.32 -0.99 -33.37
CA VAL A 4 -22.14 -0.14 -33.18
C VAL A 4 -22.27 0.71 -31.91
N LYS A 5 -23.47 1.23 -31.64
CA LYS A 5 -23.75 1.98 -30.41
C LYS A 5 -23.62 1.12 -29.15
N LEU A 6 -24.04 -0.15 -29.20
CA LEU A 6 -23.89 -1.10 -28.10
C LEU A 6 -22.41 -1.41 -27.80
N VAL A 7 -21.59 -1.63 -28.85
CA VAL A 7 -20.16 -1.92 -28.68
C VAL A 7 -19.42 -0.73 -28.08
N ILE A 8 -19.70 0.50 -28.55
CA ILE A 8 -19.10 1.71 -28.00
C ILE A 8 -19.50 1.89 -26.52
N ALA A 9 -20.78 1.68 -26.16
CA ALA A 9 -21.22 1.79 -24.77
C ALA A 9 -20.53 0.77 -23.84
N VAL A 10 -20.34 -0.46 -24.29
CA VAL A 10 -19.65 -1.51 -23.53
C VAL A 10 -18.16 -1.19 -23.36
N LEU A 11 -17.50 -0.72 -24.42
CA LEU A 11 -16.10 -0.28 -24.34
C LEU A 11 -15.93 0.95 -23.41
N SER A 12 -16.84 1.92 -23.48
CA SER A 12 -16.82 3.07 -22.56
C SER A 12 -17.02 2.66 -21.11
N MET A 13 -17.88 1.67 -20.82
CA MET A 13 -18.01 1.12 -19.46
C MET A 13 -16.75 0.35 -19.01
N LEU A 14 -16.08 -0.37 -19.91
CA LEU A 14 -14.81 -1.05 -19.62
C LEU A 14 -13.67 -0.06 -19.33
N PHE A 15 -13.60 1.07 -20.04
CA PHE A 15 -12.61 2.13 -19.79
C PHE A 15 -12.92 2.99 -18.56
N LEU A 16 -14.18 3.10 -18.14
CA LEU A 16 -14.55 3.75 -16.87
C LEU A 16 -14.30 2.84 -15.66
N ALA A 17 -14.24 1.52 -15.86
CA ALA A 17 -13.97 0.54 -14.81
C ALA A 17 -12.48 0.40 -14.44
N THR A 18 -11.57 1.05 -15.17
CA THR A 18 -10.16 1.18 -14.76
C THR A 18 -9.96 2.38 -13.82
N SER A 19 -11.01 2.80 -13.11
CA SER A 19 -10.91 3.81 -12.06
C SER A 19 -9.81 3.42 -11.08
N ALA A 20 -8.93 4.38 -10.77
CA ALA A 20 -7.79 4.29 -9.86
C ALA A 20 -7.95 3.17 -8.82
N TYR A 21 -7.12 2.13 -8.98
CA TYR A 21 -6.95 1.13 -7.93
C TYR A 21 -6.16 1.82 -6.82
N ALA A 22 -6.88 2.49 -5.91
CA ALA A 22 -6.29 2.82 -4.62
C ALA A 22 -5.98 1.50 -3.92
N TYR A 23 -4.78 1.38 -3.35
CA TYR A 23 -4.45 0.20 -2.56
C TYR A 23 -5.50 0.00 -1.48
N THR A 24 -5.81 -1.26 -1.23
CA THR A 24 -6.55 -1.69 -0.06
C THR A 24 -5.58 -2.31 0.93
N TRP A 25 -6.00 -2.45 2.19
CA TRP A 25 -5.19 -3.10 3.21
C TRP A 25 -4.73 -4.52 2.84
N SER A 26 -5.46 -5.24 1.98
CA SER A 26 -5.04 -6.56 1.51
C SER A 26 -3.97 -6.54 0.43
N ASP A 27 -3.69 -5.38 -0.15
CA ASP A 27 -2.66 -5.21 -1.17
C ASP A 27 -1.30 -4.85 -0.56
N VAL A 28 -1.26 -4.50 0.72
CA VAL A 28 -0.04 -4.13 1.45
C VAL A 28 0.50 -5.34 2.20
N ASP A 29 1.81 -5.59 2.10
CA ASP A 29 2.47 -6.60 2.92
C ASP A 29 2.73 -6.02 4.31
N LEU A 30 2.03 -6.54 5.32
CA LEU A 30 2.06 -5.99 6.68
C LEU A 30 2.83 -6.91 7.62
N GLU A 31 3.83 -6.36 8.29
CA GLU A 31 4.56 -7.01 9.38
C GLU A 31 3.67 -7.22 10.61
N GLY A 32 2.71 -6.32 10.83
CA GLY A 32 1.81 -6.42 11.98
C GLY A 32 0.67 -5.40 12.00
N ILE A 33 -0.28 -5.67 12.90
CA ILE A 33 -1.40 -4.77 13.21
C ILE A 33 -1.36 -4.48 14.70
N TYR A 34 -1.16 -3.21 15.07
CA TYR A 34 -0.93 -2.78 16.44
C TYR A 34 -1.84 -1.62 16.87
N GLY A 35 -1.89 -1.38 18.17
CA GLY A 35 -2.65 -0.28 18.77
C GLY A 35 -4.14 -0.57 18.96
N THR A 36 -4.87 0.46 19.37
CA THR A 36 -6.32 0.43 19.63
C THR A 36 -6.92 1.80 19.30
N GLY A 37 -8.10 1.82 18.70
CA GLY A 37 -8.86 3.03 18.46
C GLY A 37 -9.72 2.92 17.20
N GLU A 38 -10.50 3.96 16.92
CA GLU A 38 -11.39 3.98 15.77
C GLU A 38 -10.69 4.37 14.46
N ASN A 39 -9.57 5.11 14.53
CA ASN A 39 -8.81 5.52 13.35
C ASN A 39 -7.71 4.52 13.04
N GLU A 40 -7.33 4.46 11.77
CA GLU A 40 -6.29 3.58 11.26
C GLU A 40 -5.28 4.36 10.41
N ALA A 41 -4.01 4.00 10.49
CA ALA A 41 -2.98 4.53 9.60
C ALA A 41 -2.00 3.45 9.18
N LEU A 42 -1.49 3.59 7.96
CA LEU A 42 -0.41 2.77 7.44
C LEU A 42 0.89 3.43 7.87
N VAL A 43 1.81 2.66 8.43
CA VAL A 43 3.15 3.13 8.76
C VAL A 43 4.13 2.39 7.88
N VAL A 44 4.92 3.12 7.09
CA VAL A 44 5.96 2.56 6.20
C VAL A 44 7.33 3.05 6.64
N VAL A 45 8.28 2.13 6.81
CA VAL A 45 9.69 2.46 7.03
C VAL A 45 10.52 1.87 5.90
N ASP A 46 11.21 2.74 5.18
CA ASP A 46 12.07 2.41 4.04
C ASP A 46 13.54 2.70 4.39
N PHE A 47 14.36 1.65 4.32
CA PHE A 47 15.77 1.71 4.69
C PHE A 47 16.74 1.99 3.54
N SER A 48 16.35 1.77 2.29
CA SER A 48 17.29 1.84 1.14
C SER A 48 16.72 2.49 -0.13
N GLY A 49 15.42 2.75 -0.21
CA GLY A 49 14.73 3.25 -1.40
C GLY A 49 14.33 2.17 -2.39
N ASP A 50 14.59 0.90 -2.08
CA ASP A 50 14.16 -0.27 -2.84
C ASP A 50 13.05 -1.03 -2.07
N ASP A 51 12.13 -1.66 -2.79
CA ASP A 51 10.95 -2.35 -2.22
C ASP A 51 11.33 -3.44 -1.20
N ASP A 52 12.45 -4.15 -1.43
CA ASP A 52 12.90 -5.29 -0.62
C ASP A 52 13.38 -4.89 0.79
N ASP A 53 13.58 -3.59 1.05
CA ASP A 53 14.01 -3.07 2.35
C ASP A 53 12.97 -2.07 2.94
N SER A 54 11.71 -2.21 2.52
CA SER A 54 10.58 -1.41 3.03
C SER A 54 9.62 -2.29 3.80
N PHE A 55 9.21 -1.82 4.98
CA PHE A 55 8.37 -2.57 5.91
C PHE A 55 7.15 -1.76 6.30
N ALA A 56 6.01 -2.42 6.48
CA ALA A 56 4.77 -1.76 6.77
C ALA A 56 4.00 -2.34 7.96
N TRP A 57 3.35 -1.45 8.70
CA TRP A 57 2.48 -1.80 9.81
C TRP A 57 1.14 -1.07 9.67
N LYS A 58 0.09 -1.72 10.13
CA LYS A 58 -1.19 -1.04 10.36
C LYS A 58 -1.28 -0.65 11.83
N VAL A 59 -1.57 0.61 12.11
CA VAL A 59 -1.70 1.10 13.48
C VAL A 59 -3.09 1.69 13.71
N CYS A 60 -3.79 1.19 14.73
CA CYS A 60 -5.06 1.72 15.21
C CYS A 60 -4.86 2.71 16.35
N PHE A 61 -5.57 3.84 16.32
CA PHE A 61 -5.43 4.92 17.29
C PHE A 61 -6.69 5.77 17.43
N ASP A 62 -6.89 6.41 18.59
CA ASP A 62 -7.93 7.43 18.77
C ASP A 62 -7.41 8.83 18.39
N SER A 63 -6.18 9.15 18.81
CA SER A 63 -5.44 10.33 18.40
C SER A 63 -3.95 10.04 18.43
N ALA A 64 -3.23 10.37 17.37
CA ALA A 64 -1.80 10.15 17.28
C ALA A 64 -1.10 11.31 16.58
N THR A 65 0.11 11.58 17.04
CA THR A 65 1.15 12.24 16.26
C THR A 65 1.95 11.18 15.49
N TYR A 66 2.68 11.60 14.47
CA TYR A 66 3.61 10.73 13.75
C TYR A 66 4.64 10.07 14.68
N ARG A 67 5.07 10.74 15.74
CA ARG A 67 6.02 10.15 16.70
C ARG A 67 5.36 9.07 17.54
N THR A 68 4.18 9.37 18.08
CA THR A 68 3.46 8.42 18.95
C THR A 68 3.04 7.15 18.20
N ILE A 69 2.86 7.21 16.87
CA ILE A 69 2.52 6.01 16.09
C ILE A 69 3.70 5.03 16.00
N LEU A 70 4.94 5.53 15.91
CA LEU A 70 6.14 4.70 15.99
C LEU A 70 6.36 4.13 17.40
N ASP A 71 6.02 4.91 18.44
CA ASP A 71 6.06 4.42 19.83
C ASP A 71 5.09 3.23 20.04
N VAL A 72 3.93 3.23 19.36
CA VAL A 72 3.00 2.08 19.37
C VAL A 72 3.65 0.84 18.75
N ILE A 73 4.30 0.96 17.59
CA ILE A 73 4.98 -0.16 16.93
C ILE A 73 6.10 -0.68 17.82
N SER A 74 7.02 0.19 18.26
CA SER A 74 8.16 -0.22 19.08
C SER A 74 7.78 -0.83 20.44
N SER A 75 6.58 -0.54 20.94
CA SER A 75 6.09 -1.15 22.19
C SER A 75 5.44 -2.52 22.01
N ASN A 76 5.02 -2.86 20.78
CA ASN A 76 4.29 -4.10 20.47
C ASN A 76 5.09 -5.07 19.60
N ASP A 77 6.07 -4.58 18.85
CA ASP A 77 6.91 -5.33 17.93
C ASP A 77 8.33 -5.43 18.50
N SER A 78 8.75 -6.63 18.88
CA SER A 78 10.08 -6.84 19.49
C SER A 78 11.22 -6.68 18.52
N ASP A 79 10.95 -6.81 17.22
CA ASP A 79 11.96 -6.72 16.16
C ASP A 79 12.13 -5.27 15.70
N PHE A 80 11.17 -4.39 16.02
CA PHE A 80 11.22 -2.96 15.76
C PHE A 80 11.81 -2.16 16.94
N THR A 81 12.99 -1.58 16.73
CA THR A 81 13.63 -0.71 17.72
C THR A 81 13.67 0.74 17.25
N LEU A 82 13.25 1.66 18.11
CA LEU A 82 13.22 3.10 17.85
C LEU A 82 14.15 3.84 18.81
N ASN A 83 14.94 4.78 18.28
CA ASN A 83 15.58 5.82 19.09
C ASN A 83 15.14 7.20 18.59
N SER A 84 14.29 7.83 19.40
CA SER A 84 13.75 9.15 19.11
C SER A 84 13.77 10.03 20.35
N ASP A 85 14.24 11.27 20.19
CA ASP A 85 14.08 12.34 21.16
C ASP A 85 13.12 13.38 20.56
N ALA A 86 13.63 14.57 20.20
CA ALA A 86 12.87 15.56 19.43
C ALA A 86 12.63 15.14 17.96
N PHE A 87 13.49 14.28 17.41
CA PHE A 87 13.41 13.75 16.06
C PHE A 87 13.67 12.25 16.06
N VAL A 88 13.24 11.55 15.02
CA VAL A 88 13.59 10.15 14.79
C VAL A 88 15.04 10.09 14.32
N THR A 89 15.93 9.68 15.22
CA THR A 89 17.37 9.65 14.95
C THR A 89 17.84 8.32 14.38
N TRP A 90 17.13 7.25 14.74
CA TRP A 90 17.48 5.90 14.35
C TRP A 90 16.25 5.00 14.47
N ILE A 91 16.09 4.13 13.48
CA ILE A 91 15.15 3.02 13.45
C ILE A 91 15.99 1.78 13.09
N ALA A 92 15.66 0.65 13.71
CA ALA A 92 16.07 -0.66 13.22
C ALA A 92 14.89 -1.63 13.23
N TYR A 93 14.96 -2.59 12.32
CA TYR A 93 14.01 -3.69 12.19
C TYR A 93 14.75 -4.98 11.90
N THR A 94 14.26 -6.11 12.42
CA THR A 94 14.77 -7.45 12.07
C THR A 94 13.63 -8.22 11.41
N ASP A 95 13.83 -8.69 10.18
CA ASP A 95 12.77 -9.43 9.48
C ASP A 95 12.60 -10.87 10.01
N GLU A 96 11.59 -11.59 9.51
CA GLU A 96 11.34 -12.99 9.89
C GLU A 96 12.51 -13.94 9.55
N ALA A 97 13.38 -13.57 8.60
CA ALA A 97 14.57 -14.33 8.22
C ALA A 97 15.78 -14.02 9.11
N GLY A 98 15.68 -13.05 10.03
CA GLY A 98 16.74 -12.60 10.92
C GLY A 98 17.72 -11.62 10.26
N ASN A 99 17.36 -11.00 9.14
CA ASN A 99 18.15 -9.93 8.53
C ASN A 99 17.90 -8.62 9.28
N GLU A 100 18.97 -7.95 9.66
CA GLU A 100 18.91 -6.69 10.39
C GLU A 100 18.96 -5.48 9.44
N TYR A 101 17.96 -4.63 9.54
CA TYR A 101 17.84 -3.36 8.83
C TYR A 101 18.04 -2.23 9.82
N TYR A 102 19.03 -1.37 9.59
CA TYR A 102 19.31 -0.27 10.52
C TYR A 102 19.70 1.01 9.81
N GLY A 103 19.11 2.13 10.25
CA GLY A 103 19.46 3.46 9.78
C GLY A 103 20.47 4.14 10.68
N SER A 104 21.75 3.77 10.65
CA SER A 104 22.78 4.50 11.42
C SER A 104 23.30 5.73 10.66
N GLY A 105 23.38 6.87 11.33
CA GLY A 105 24.21 8.00 10.92
C GLY A 105 23.53 9.13 10.16
N ASN A 106 22.20 9.10 9.98
CA ASN A 106 21.41 10.20 9.43
C ASN A 106 19.97 10.15 9.96
N TRP A 107 19.24 11.23 9.72
CA TRP A 107 17.91 11.54 10.19
C TRP A 107 16.95 10.87 9.19
N PHE A 108 15.90 10.21 9.65
CA PHE A 108 14.88 9.71 8.73
C PHE A 108 14.06 10.89 8.20
N SER A 109 13.88 10.94 6.89
CA SER A 109 12.97 11.89 6.25
C SER A 109 11.55 11.42 6.41
N TYR A 110 10.65 12.38 6.66
CA TYR A 110 9.24 12.13 6.93
C TYR A 110 8.38 12.43 5.71
N PHE A 111 7.40 11.57 5.48
CA PHE A 111 6.43 11.67 4.39
C PHE A 111 5.04 11.31 4.90
N SER A 112 4.01 11.87 4.28
CA SER A 112 2.65 11.38 4.48
C SER A 112 1.84 11.33 3.19
N SER A 113 0.85 10.45 3.16
CA SER A 113 0.05 10.12 1.99
C SER A 113 -1.41 9.96 2.42
N ASN A 114 -2.35 10.39 1.59
CA ASN A 114 -3.78 10.18 1.83
C ASN A 114 -4.32 8.92 1.12
N ASP A 115 -3.44 8.06 0.62
CA ASP A 115 -3.74 6.95 -0.29
C ASP A 115 -2.84 5.71 -0.06
N LEU A 116 -2.76 5.22 1.18
CA LEU A 116 -1.96 4.04 1.58
C LEU A 116 -0.53 4.03 1.02
N GLY A 117 0.08 5.21 0.86
CA GLY A 117 1.45 5.37 0.39
C GLY A 117 1.61 5.27 -1.13
N GLU A 118 0.54 5.40 -1.92
CA GLU A 118 0.65 5.51 -3.38
C GLU A 118 1.27 6.88 -3.77
N THR A 119 0.82 7.97 -3.15
CA THR A 119 1.34 9.33 -3.38
C THR A 119 1.84 9.98 -2.11
N TRP A 120 3.17 9.98 -1.96
CA TRP A 120 3.84 10.62 -0.84
C TRP A 120 3.93 12.14 -1.01
N SER A 121 3.51 12.85 0.02
CA SER A 121 3.52 14.29 0.16
C SER A 121 4.33 14.72 1.39
N GLY A 122 4.60 16.02 1.47
CA GLY A 122 5.51 16.62 2.45
C GLY A 122 4.95 16.67 3.89
N TRP A 123 5.54 17.52 4.72
CA TRP A 123 5.44 17.45 6.17
C TRP A 123 4.06 17.79 6.76
N HIS A 124 3.54 16.88 7.59
CA HIS A 124 2.36 17.02 8.44
C HIS A 124 2.68 16.60 9.88
N MET A 125 2.07 17.24 10.89
CA MET A 125 2.38 17.00 12.31
C MET A 125 1.38 16.10 13.06
N SER A 126 0.25 15.79 12.45
CA SER A 126 -0.82 14.95 13.01
C SER A 126 -1.15 13.84 12.04
N VAL A 127 -1.51 12.66 12.55
CA VAL A 127 -1.96 11.53 11.72
C VAL A 127 -3.49 11.55 11.66
N ALA A 128 -4.05 11.51 10.45
CA ALA A 128 -5.47 11.37 10.20
C ALA A 128 -5.87 9.92 9.93
N ASP A 129 -7.17 9.63 10.06
CA ASP A 129 -7.73 8.33 9.70
C ASP A 129 -7.55 8.05 8.20
N GLY A 130 -7.09 6.83 7.89
CA GLY A 130 -6.77 6.38 6.54
C GLY A 130 -5.46 6.94 5.97
N GLU A 131 -4.68 7.70 6.74
CA GLU A 131 -3.41 8.26 6.27
C GLU A 131 -2.30 7.20 6.26
N ALA A 132 -1.38 7.32 5.31
CA ALA A 132 -0.11 6.63 5.34
C ALA A 132 0.99 7.57 5.81
N VAL A 133 1.82 7.07 6.71
CA VAL A 133 2.89 7.78 7.38
C VAL A 133 4.20 7.07 7.08
N GLY A 134 5.17 7.80 6.56
CA GLY A 134 6.34 7.24 5.93
C GLY A 134 7.64 7.79 6.52
N TRP A 135 8.59 6.91 6.77
CA TRP A 135 9.96 7.27 7.12
C TRP A 135 10.91 6.65 6.11
N SER A 136 11.70 7.49 5.43
CA SER A 136 12.73 7.00 4.52
C SER A 136 14.11 7.50 4.90
N ARG A 137 15.09 6.60 4.86
CA ARG A 137 16.49 6.93 5.12
C ARG A 137 17.15 7.70 3.98
N THR A 138 16.72 7.48 2.75
CA THR A 138 17.38 8.01 1.53
C THR A 138 17.04 9.47 1.28
N GLY A 139 15.98 9.98 1.93
CA GLY A 139 15.40 11.29 1.62
C GLY A 139 14.48 11.28 0.39
N SER A 140 14.25 10.12 -0.24
CA SER A 140 13.17 9.93 -1.21
C SER A 140 11.88 9.52 -0.51
N ALA A 141 10.78 9.59 -1.25
CA ALA A 141 9.53 8.99 -0.80
C ALA A 141 9.75 7.50 -0.47
N PRO A 142 9.19 6.99 0.64
CA PRO A 142 9.22 5.56 0.96
C PRO A 142 8.54 4.75 -0.14
N VAL A 143 8.84 3.46 -0.20
CA VAL A 143 8.09 2.54 -1.04
C VAL A 143 7.15 1.73 -0.17
N THR A 144 5.85 1.72 -0.48
CA THR A 144 4.92 0.85 0.23
C THR A 144 5.15 -0.60 -0.22
N PRO A 145 5.48 -1.53 0.69
CA PRO A 145 5.63 -2.93 0.34
C PRO A 145 4.26 -3.51 -0.04
N LEU A 146 4.15 -4.04 -1.25
CA LEU A 146 2.91 -4.63 -1.74
C LEU A 146 2.95 -6.14 -1.57
N ALA A 147 1.86 -6.70 -1.08
CA ALA A 147 1.67 -8.14 -1.04
C ALA A 147 1.84 -8.70 -2.45
N SER A 148 2.65 -9.75 -2.60
CA SER A 148 2.88 -10.36 -3.89
C SER A 148 1.53 -10.66 -4.56
N ALA A 149 1.32 -10.11 -5.75
CA ALA A 149 0.02 -10.21 -6.42
C ALA A 149 -0.37 -11.68 -6.52
N VAL A 150 -1.41 -12.08 -5.79
CA VAL A 150 -1.94 -13.44 -5.87
C VAL A 150 -2.29 -13.67 -7.35
N PRO A 151 -1.72 -14.69 -8.01
CA PRO A 151 -1.96 -14.92 -9.43
C PRO A 151 -3.47 -14.90 -9.68
N VAL A 152 -3.93 -13.93 -10.48
CA VAL A 152 -5.35 -13.76 -10.73
C VAL A 152 -5.90 -15.11 -11.19
N PRO A 153 -6.80 -15.75 -10.41
CA PRO A 153 -7.31 -17.05 -10.76
C PRO A 153 -7.88 -16.98 -12.17
N GLY A 154 -7.81 -18.07 -12.95
CA GLY A 154 -8.18 -18.13 -14.37
C GLY A 154 -9.59 -17.64 -14.76
N ALA A 155 -10.36 -17.04 -13.85
CA ALA A 155 -11.56 -16.25 -14.08
C ALA A 155 -11.41 -15.17 -15.15
N VAL A 156 -10.29 -14.42 -15.21
CA VAL A 156 -10.07 -13.45 -16.31
C VAL A 156 -9.90 -14.16 -17.65
N TRP A 157 -9.22 -15.31 -17.66
CA TRP A 157 -9.13 -16.19 -18.82
C TRP A 157 -10.47 -16.82 -19.22
N LEU A 158 -11.31 -17.19 -18.25
CA LEU A 158 -12.67 -17.69 -18.45
C LEU A 158 -13.59 -16.60 -19.01
N LEU A 159 -13.42 -15.36 -18.56
CA LEU A 159 -14.19 -14.22 -19.06
C LEU A 159 -13.77 -13.89 -20.49
N GLY A 160 -12.46 -13.87 -20.78
CA GLY A 160 -11.93 -13.70 -22.14
C GLY A 160 -12.37 -14.79 -23.12
N SER A 161 -12.31 -16.06 -22.69
CA SER A 161 -12.78 -17.19 -23.51
C SER A 161 -14.31 -17.22 -23.67
N GLY A 162 -15.06 -16.86 -22.63
CA GLY A 162 -16.52 -16.73 -22.67
C GLY A 162 -17.00 -15.70 -23.70
N VAL A 163 -16.35 -14.54 -23.77
CA VAL A 163 -16.66 -13.50 -24.77
C VAL A 163 -16.38 -13.99 -26.19
N MET A 164 -15.28 -14.69 -26.42
CA MET A 164 -14.93 -15.27 -27.72
C MET A 164 -15.95 -16.34 -28.17
N ILE A 165 -16.42 -17.19 -27.25
CA ILE A 165 -17.45 -18.20 -27.52
C ILE A 165 -18.77 -17.52 -27.91
N LEU A 166 -19.20 -16.49 -27.16
CA LEU A 166 -20.42 -15.74 -27.45
C LEU A 166 -20.35 -15.04 -28.81
N ALA A 167 -19.19 -14.47 -29.17
CA ALA A 167 -18.96 -13.86 -30.48
C ALA A 167 -19.03 -14.90 -31.62
N GLY A 168 -18.46 -16.09 -31.41
CA GLY A 168 -18.52 -17.20 -32.37
C GLY A 168 -19.94 -17.73 -32.61
N LEU A 169 -20.74 -17.90 -31.56
CA LEU A 169 -22.13 -18.37 -31.64
C LEU A 169 -23.03 -17.41 -32.44
N ARG A 170 -22.79 -16.11 -32.33
CA ARG A 170 -23.55 -15.11 -33.09
C ARG A 170 -23.33 -15.22 -34.60
N ARG A 171 -22.10 -15.53 -35.03
CA ARG A 171 -21.72 -15.62 -36.45
C ARG A 171 -22.42 -16.78 -37.16
N LYS A 172 -22.59 -17.91 -36.48
CA LYS A 172 -23.30 -19.09 -37.01
C LYS A 172 -24.81 -18.91 -37.19
N ARG A 173 -25.44 -17.93 -36.54
CA ARG A 173 -26.88 -17.64 -36.71
C ARG A 173 -27.19 -16.72 -37.91
N GLN A 174 -26.17 -16.13 -38.52
CA GLN A 174 -26.33 -15.20 -39.65
C GLN A 174 -25.86 -15.79 -40.99
N ALA A 175 -25.24 -16.97 -40.96
CA ALA A 175 -24.95 -17.80 -42.13
C ALA A 175 -26.02 -18.90 -42.22
#